data_AF-A0A5D6YB54-F1
#
_entry.id   AF-A0A5D6YB54-F1
#
_cell.length_a   1.000
_cell.length_b   1.000
_cell.length_c   1.000
_cell.angle_alpha   90.00
_cell.angle_beta   90.00
_cell.angle_gamma   90.00
#
_symmetry.space_group_name_H-M   'P 1'
#
loop_
_entity.id
_entity.type
_entity.pdbx_description
1 polymer ?
#
loop_
_entity_poly.entity_id
_entity_poly.type
_entity_poly.pdbx_seq_one_letter_code
_entity_poly.pdbx_strand_id
1 'polypeptide(L)' 'MRQSTVVVNSVPEWFFAPHNVEYDQRAFSGGSFGLVHRGRMNFMDVVVK' A
#
# COMPACT_ATOMS: atom_id res chain seq x y z
N MET A 1 -17.86 8.45 34.05
CA MET A 1 -17.44 7.84 32.76
C MET A 1 -16.33 8.71 32.18
N ARG A 2 -15.14 8.16 31.96
CA ARG A 2 -14.05 8.86 31.25
C ARG A 2 -14.24 8.57 29.77
N GLN A 3 -14.57 9.58 28.98
CA GLN A 3 -14.66 9.47 27.53
C GLN A 3 -13.30 9.87 26.96
N SER A 4 -12.60 8.91 26.37
CA SER A 4 -11.32 9.16 25.69
C SER A 4 -11.62 9.77 24.33
N THR A 5 -11.19 11.01 24.10
CA THR A 5 -11.29 11.66 22.79
C THR A 5 -10.24 11.06 21.87
N VAL A 6 -10.65 10.21 20.93
CA VAL A 6 -9.78 9.71 19.85
C VAL A 6 -9.81 10.73 18.72
N VAL A 7 -8.68 11.40 18.48
CA VAL A 7 -8.49 12.25 17.30
C VAL A 7 -8.01 11.35 16.16
N VAL A 8 -8.90 11.07 15.21
CA VAL A 8 -8.53 10.39 13.97
C VAL A 8 -8.00 11.44 13.01
N ASN A 9 -6.68 11.49 12.82
CA ASN A 9 -6.10 12.30 11.76
C ASN A 9 -6.55 11.74 10.41
N SER A 10 -7.07 12.60 9.53
CA SER A 10 -7.40 12.21 8.17
C SER A 10 -6.12 11.83 7.42
N VAL A 11 -6.10 10.64 6.83
CA VAL A 11 -5.03 10.24 5.91
C VAL A 11 -5.25 10.93 4.55
N PRO A 12 -4.19 11.27 3.80
CA PRO A 12 -4.33 11.75 2.43
C PRO A 12 -5.01 10.71 1.53
N GLU A 13 -5.73 11.13 0.51
CA GLU A 13 -6.43 10.23 -0.42
C GLU A 13 -5.50 9.28 -1.18
N TRP A 14 -4.23 9.68 -1.37
CA TRP A 14 -3.21 8.86 -2.03
C TRP A 14 -2.52 7.86 -1.09
N PHE A 15 -2.86 7.86 0.20
CA PHE A 15 -2.28 6.92 1.15
C PHE A 15 -2.91 5.54 1.00
N PHE A 16 -2.09 4.54 0.69
CA PHE A 16 -2.49 3.14 0.69
C PHE A 16 -1.83 2.44 1.89
N ALA A 17 -2.65 1.87 2.78
CA ALA A 17 -2.10 1.10 3.87
C ALA A 17 -1.55 -0.24 3.34
N PRO A 18 -0.60 -0.89 4.05
CA PRO A 18 0.02 -2.13 3.57
C PRO A 18 -0.97 -3.26 3.24
N HIS A 19 -2.12 -3.31 3.92
CA HIS A 19 -3.16 -4.31 3.68
C HIS A 19 -4.05 -4.01 2.46
N ASN A 20 -3.89 -2.85 1.82
CA ASN A 20 -4.65 -2.50 0.60
C ASN A 20 -4.03 -3.07 -0.67
N VAL A 21 -2.74 -3.47 -0.63
CA VAL A 21 -2.00 -3.93 -1.80
C VAL A 21 -1.41 -5.30 -1.52
N GLU A 22 -1.81 -6.29 -2.29
CA GLU A 22 -1.16 -7.60 -2.33
C GLU A 22 -0.18 -7.62 -3.51
N TYR A 23 1.04 -8.11 -3.33
CA TYR A 23 2.02 -8.20 -4.41
C TYR A 23 2.90 -9.44 -4.30
N ASP A 24 3.39 -9.90 -5.45
CA ASP A 24 4.27 -11.05 -5.55
C ASP A 24 5.61 -10.74 -4.89
N GLN A 25 6.06 -11.61 -3.99
CA GLN A 25 7.40 -11.47 -3.39
C GLN A 25 8.52 -11.59 -4.44
N ARG A 26 8.25 -12.28 -5.55
CA ARG A 26 9.17 -12.36 -6.68
C ARG A 26 9.07 -11.11 -7.54
N ALA A 27 10.15 -10.35 -7.60
CA ALA A 27 10.27 -9.24 -8.53
C ALA A 27 10.20 -9.73 -9.98
N PHE A 28 9.49 -9.00 -10.84
CA PHE A 28 9.47 -9.27 -12.29
C PHE A 28 10.49 -8.43 -13.07
N SER A 29 10.95 -7.33 -12.49
CA SER A 29 11.99 -6.46 -13.04
C SER A 29 12.73 -5.75 -11.91
N GLY A 30 13.86 -5.12 -12.24
CA GLY A 30 14.65 -4.33 -11.30
C GLY A 30 15.57 -3.36 -12.02
N GLY A 31 15.90 -2.27 -11.36
CA GLY A 31 16.87 -1.28 -11.85
C GLY A 31 17.72 -0.73 -10.70
N SER A 32 18.53 0.29 -10.99
CA SER A 32 19.42 0.92 -10.01
C SER A 32 18.70 1.51 -8.79
N PHE A 33 17.40 1.74 -8.88
CA PHE A 33 16.58 2.37 -7.85
C PHE A 33 15.69 1.40 -7.06
N GLY A 34 15.69 0.11 -7.39
CA GLY A 34 14.86 -0.87 -6.69
C GLY A 34 14.29 -1.99 -7.57
N LEU A 35 13.55 -2.87 -6.91
CA LEU A 35 12.85 -3.98 -7.54
C LEU A 35 11.45 -3.55 -7.94
N VAL A 36 10.85 -4.29 -8.87
CA VAL A 36 9.48 -4.03 -9.33
C VAL A 36 8.69 -5.33 -9.29
N HIS A 37 7.52 -5.28 -8.68
CA HIS A 37 6.64 -6.39 -8.36
C HIS A 37 5.28 -6.22 -9.03
N ARG A 38 4.65 -7.35 -9.38
CA ARG A 38 3.25 -7.36 -9.81
C ARG A 38 2.38 -7.44 -8.57
N GLY A 39 1.27 -6.72 -8.57
CA GLY A 39 0.33 -6.77 -7.46
C GLY A 39 -1.10 -6.55 -7.89
N ARG A 40 -1.99 -6.57 -6.89
CA ARG A 40 -3.41 -6.36 -7.04
C ARG A 40 -3.91 -5.43 -5.94
N MET A 41 -4.76 -4.49 -6.32
CA MET A 41 -5.39 -3.54 -5.41
C MET A 41 -6.83 -3.31 -5.86
N ASN A 42 -7.81 -3.52 -4.98
CA ASN A 42 -9.23 -3.34 -5.29
C ASN A 42 -9.65 -3.98 -6.63
N PHE A 43 -9.23 -5.23 -6.86
CA PHE A 43 -9.46 -6.00 -8.09
C PHE A 43 -8.79 -5.48 -9.36
N MET A 44 -7.98 -4.43 -9.28
CA MET A 44 -7.16 -3.91 -10.37
C MET A 44 -5.74 -4.44 -10.28
N ASP A 45 -5.14 -4.75 -11.43
CA ASP A 45 -3.73 -5.12 -11.51
C ASP A 45 -2.87 -3.86 -11.39
N VAL A 46 -1.83 -3.92 -10.56
CA VAL A 46 -0.93 -2.81 -10.26
C VAL A 46 0.54 -3.20 -10.35
N VAL A 47 1.40 -2.19 -10.46
CA VAL A 47 2.85 -2.33 -10.40
C VAL A 47 3.35 -1.68 -9.12
N VAL A 48 4.05 -2.44 -8.29
CA VAL A 48 4.66 -1.97 -7.03
C VAL A 48 6.16 -1.85 -7.25
N LYS A 49 6.74 -0.71 -6.89
CA LYS A 49 8.18 -0.47 -6.93
C LYS A 49 8.69 -0.24 -5.52
#